data_AF-A0A1M2V6F2-F1
#
_entry.id   AF-A0A1M2V6F2-F1
#
_cell.length_a   1.000
_cell.length_b   1.000
_cell.length_c   1.000
_cell.angle_alpha   90.00
_cell.angle_beta   90.00
_cell.angle_gamma   90.00
#
_symmetry.space_group_name_H-M   'P 1'
#
loop_
_entity.id
_entity.type
_entity.pdbx_description
1 polymer ?
#
loop_
_entity_poly.entity_id
_entity_poly.type
_entity_poly.pdbx_seq_one_letter_code
_entity_poly.pdbx_strand_id
1 'polypeptide(L)'
;MRLFNPVTRQTIQPSFVLAMLVMSTLLQSSELELGTRGMNQALLLADQAYSAFHASLNSGWIDVGLAHAAYILVAFELQAHPEATRPQRTQEAMHMLNSIIRYLALTTLDVANPRVTIFLPNTVPRVSSNLHLIAAPPIASAPKKIAMVIMLFADKDENIPCPMPVPEQGAAADGYPRCGRCGCPSFSLGNHCPSVRMIALQFAHMPMWPAAEGALGEGEVLKEESRRLVWASVVLVTTLGSAKVMAMAGTGWDLQPLWIQDPSNYALLFPGECLADQGVVGVASSKDSVWALYMRAVLLWNACLRMRRDAAAGVTMPEAERA
;
A
#
# COMPACT_ATOMS: atom_id res chain seq x y z
N MET A 1 -12.59 9.85 -13.04
CA MET A 1 -12.98 9.45 -11.67
C MET A 1 -14.39 8.86 -11.72
N ARG A 2 -14.53 7.55 -11.45
CA ARG A 2 -15.76 6.75 -11.70
C ARG A 2 -17.04 7.28 -11.02
N LEU A 3 -16.88 8.06 -9.95
CA LEU A 3 -17.98 8.69 -9.19
C LEU A 3 -18.81 9.69 -10.02
N PHE A 4 -18.18 10.43 -10.93
CA PHE A 4 -18.84 11.49 -11.71
C PHE A 4 -19.47 10.99 -13.01
N ASN A 5 -19.18 9.75 -13.42
CA ASN A 5 -19.80 9.15 -14.58
C ASN A 5 -21.00 8.30 -14.15
N PRO A 6 -22.24 8.62 -14.58
CA PRO A 6 -23.45 7.96 -14.11
C PRO A 6 -23.50 6.46 -14.41
N VAL A 7 -22.82 6.02 -15.48
CA VAL A 7 -22.76 4.60 -15.88
C VAL A 7 -21.83 3.83 -14.96
N THR A 8 -20.63 4.36 -14.68
CA THR A 8 -19.66 3.69 -13.80
C THR A 8 -19.95 3.92 -12.31
N ARG A 9 -20.81 4.87 -11.96
CA ARG A 9 -21.18 5.16 -10.57
C ARG A 9 -21.92 4.00 -9.92
N GLN A 10 -22.76 3.30 -10.69
CA GLN A 10 -23.54 2.16 -10.20
C GLN A 10 -22.66 0.97 -9.83
N THR A 11 -21.44 0.90 -10.37
CA THR A 11 -20.48 -0.17 -10.08
C THR A 11 -19.60 0.11 -8.85
N ILE A 12 -19.85 1.22 -8.14
CA ILE A 12 -19.05 1.62 -6.98
C ILE A 12 -19.70 1.06 -5.72
N GLN A 13 -18.89 0.39 -4.90
CA GLN A 13 -19.32 -0.09 -3.60
C GLN A 13 -19.78 1.07 -2.70
N PRO A 14 -21.02 1.05 -2.21
CA PRO A 14 -21.55 2.12 -1.35
C PRO A 14 -20.78 2.22 -0.04
N SER A 15 -20.38 1.07 0.53
CA SER A 15 -19.55 0.98 1.72
C SER A 15 -18.20 1.66 1.54
N PHE A 16 -17.61 1.58 0.35
CA PHE A 16 -16.33 2.23 0.06
C PHE A 16 -16.45 3.75 0.09
N VAL A 17 -17.52 4.32 -0.49
CA VAL A 17 -17.76 5.76 -0.48
C VAL A 17 -17.94 6.27 0.96
N LEU A 18 -18.75 5.57 1.75
CA LEU A 18 -18.96 5.91 3.16
C LEU A 18 -17.68 5.79 3.98
N ALA A 19 -16.91 4.71 3.80
CA ALA A 19 -15.64 4.54 4.49
C ALA A 19 -14.61 5.64 4.14
N MET A 20 -14.55 6.08 2.88
CA MET A 20 -13.72 7.21 2.48
C MET A 20 -14.17 8.50 3.19
N LEU A 21 -15.47 8.77 3.28
CA LEU A 21 -16.00 9.91 4.02
C LEU A 21 -15.64 9.84 5.51
N VAL A 22 -15.79 8.67 6.14
CA VAL A 22 -15.38 8.43 7.53
C VAL A 22 -13.93 8.83 7.76
N MET A 23 -13.02 8.32 6.91
CA MET A 23 -11.59 8.62 7.04
C MET A 23 -11.30 10.10 6.80
N SER A 24 -11.89 10.72 5.77
CA SER A 24 -11.71 12.14 5.50
C SER A 24 -12.23 13.01 6.64
N THR A 25 -13.41 12.72 7.19
CA THR A 25 -13.95 13.44 8.35
C THR A 25 -13.07 13.25 9.58
N LEU A 26 -12.56 12.04 9.84
CA LEU A 26 -11.63 11.80 10.94
C LEU A 26 -10.35 12.62 10.80
N LEU A 27 -9.74 12.64 9.61
CA LEU A 27 -8.53 13.41 9.34
C LEU A 27 -8.74 14.93 9.50
N GLN A 28 -9.96 15.41 9.24
CA GLN A 28 -10.38 16.80 9.46
C GLN A 28 -10.86 17.09 10.90
N SER A 29 -10.88 16.08 11.78
CA SER A 29 -11.36 16.23 13.15
C SER A 29 -10.29 16.73 14.13
N SER A 30 -9.28 17.45 13.61
CA SER A 30 -8.31 18.14 14.47
C SER A 30 -9.01 19.24 15.27
N GLU A 31 -8.46 19.60 16.44
CA GLU A 31 -8.97 20.71 17.27
C GLU A 31 -8.99 22.06 16.54
N LEU A 32 -8.20 22.21 15.47
CA LEU A 32 -8.17 23.42 14.63
C LEU A 32 -9.33 23.48 13.62
N GLU A 33 -9.93 22.33 13.29
CA GLU A 33 -10.96 22.22 12.26
C GLU A 33 -12.31 21.83 12.89
N LEU A 34 -12.69 20.56 12.82
CA LEU A 34 -14.02 20.10 13.24
C LEU A 34 -14.08 19.64 14.71
N GLY A 35 -12.92 19.42 15.36
CA GLY A 35 -12.79 18.98 16.74
C GLY A 35 -13.70 17.81 17.12
N THR A 36 -14.27 17.87 18.32
CA THR A 36 -15.18 16.83 18.86
C THR A 36 -16.43 16.61 18.01
N ARG A 37 -16.94 17.64 17.32
CA ARG A 37 -18.11 17.51 16.43
C ARG A 37 -17.77 16.67 15.21
N GLY A 38 -16.61 16.91 14.60
CA GLY A 38 -16.09 16.08 13.50
C GLY A 38 -15.90 14.64 13.93
N MET A 39 -15.36 14.42 15.13
CA MET A 39 -15.15 13.08 15.67
C MET A 39 -16.47 12.31 15.84
N ASN A 40 -17.50 12.95 16.42
CA ASN A 40 -18.82 12.35 16.55
C ASN A 40 -19.46 12.07 15.19
N GLN A 41 -19.29 12.98 14.22
CA GLN A 41 -19.77 12.78 12.86
C GLN A 41 -19.06 11.59 12.17
N ALA A 42 -17.75 11.44 12.37
CA ALA A 42 -16.99 10.32 11.83
C ALA A 42 -17.48 8.97 12.38
N LEU A 43 -17.82 8.91 13.68
CA LEU A 43 -18.40 7.72 14.30
C LEU A 43 -19.78 7.37 13.71
N LEU A 44 -20.66 8.36 13.54
CA LEU A 44 -21.97 8.15 12.92
C LEU A 44 -21.84 7.66 11.48
N LEU A 45 -20.92 8.24 10.71
CA LEU A 45 -20.62 7.78 9.36
C LEU A 45 -20.01 6.37 9.35
N ALA A 46 -19.23 6.00 10.37
CA ALA A 46 -18.65 4.67 10.48
C ALA A 46 -19.74 3.61 10.67
N ASP A 47 -20.74 3.87 11.50
CA ASP A 47 -21.87 2.95 11.68
C ASP A 47 -22.67 2.76 10.38
N GLN A 48 -22.85 3.84 9.61
CA GLN A 48 -23.46 3.77 8.28
C GLN A 48 -22.59 2.98 7.30
N ALA A 49 -21.27 3.18 7.33
CA ALA A 49 -20.32 2.47 6.47
C ALA A 49 -20.31 0.96 6.76
N TYR A 50 -20.28 0.55 8.03
CA TYR A 50 -20.41 -0.85 8.44
C TYR A 50 -21.76 -1.44 8.03
N SER A 51 -22.85 -0.69 8.21
CA SER A 51 -24.19 -1.14 7.79
C SER A 51 -24.25 -1.40 6.28
N ALA A 52 -23.73 -0.48 5.47
CA ALA A 52 -23.64 -0.65 4.03
C ALA A 52 -22.70 -1.81 3.64
N PHE A 53 -21.60 -1.98 4.37
CA PHE A 53 -20.64 -3.06 4.16
C PHE A 53 -21.27 -4.44 4.38
N HIS A 54 -21.98 -4.62 5.50
CA HIS A 54 -22.72 -5.85 5.78
C HIS A 54 -23.86 -6.09 4.78
N ALA A 55 -24.53 -5.04 4.31
CA ALA A 55 -25.53 -5.17 3.24
C ALA A 55 -24.91 -5.68 1.92
N SER A 56 -23.73 -5.18 1.53
CA SER A 56 -22.98 -5.70 0.38
C SER A 56 -22.57 -7.16 0.58
N LEU A 57 -22.09 -7.53 1.77
CA LEU A 57 -21.75 -8.93 2.08
C LEU A 57 -22.98 -9.85 1.99
N ASN A 58 -24.09 -9.46 2.61
CA ASN A 58 -25.31 -10.26 2.67
C ASN A 58 -25.99 -10.40 1.30
N SER A 59 -25.84 -9.41 0.43
CA SER A 59 -26.32 -9.46 -0.97
C SER A 59 -25.37 -10.21 -1.91
N GLY A 60 -24.19 -10.63 -1.43
CA GLY A 60 -23.18 -11.32 -2.23
C GLY A 60 -22.39 -10.39 -3.17
N TRP A 61 -22.50 -9.06 -3.02
CA TRP A 61 -21.72 -8.11 -3.79
C TRP A 61 -20.30 -7.99 -3.22
N ILE A 62 -19.47 -9.00 -3.51
CA ILE A 62 -18.09 -9.11 -3.04
C ILE A 62 -17.13 -8.87 -4.20
N ASP A 63 -16.49 -7.71 -4.21
CA ASP A 63 -15.51 -7.29 -5.20
C ASP A 63 -14.30 -6.60 -4.55
N VAL A 64 -13.34 -6.18 -5.37
CA VAL A 64 -12.15 -5.44 -4.89
C VAL A 64 -12.55 -4.11 -4.24
N GLY A 65 -13.67 -3.50 -4.64
CA GLY A 65 -14.22 -2.30 -3.99
C GLY A 65 -14.60 -2.56 -2.53
N LEU A 66 -15.17 -3.73 -2.22
CA LEU A 66 -15.52 -4.11 -0.86
C LEU A 66 -14.26 -4.36 -0.02
N ALA A 67 -13.21 -4.91 -0.64
CA ALA A 67 -11.91 -5.06 -0.02
C ALA A 67 -11.27 -3.70 0.31
N HIS A 68 -11.39 -2.70 -0.59
CA HIS A 68 -10.98 -1.33 -0.29
C HIS A 68 -11.78 -0.72 0.87
N ALA A 69 -13.10 -0.93 0.91
CA ALA A 69 -13.93 -0.47 2.02
C ALA A 69 -13.45 -1.06 3.36
N ALA A 70 -13.21 -2.38 3.41
CA ALA A 70 -12.68 -3.04 4.59
C ALA A 70 -11.31 -2.48 5.00
N TYR A 71 -10.43 -2.20 4.04
CA TYR A 71 -9.12 -1.58 4.31
C TYR A 71 -9.25 -0.21 4.98
N ILE A 72 -10.13 0.65 4.46
CA ILE A 72 -10.34 1.99 5.03
C ILE A 72 -10.99 1.91 6.42
N LEU A 73 -11.93 0.98 6.63
CA LEU A 73 -12.53 0.74 7.95
C LEU A 73 -11.49 0.26 8.96
N VAL A 74 -10.60 -0.68 8.60
CA VAL A 74 -9.47 -1.09 9.45
C VAL A 74 -8.56 0.10 9.77
N ALA A 75 -8.26 0.92 8.76
CA ALA A 75 -7.44 2.09 8.96
C ALA A 75 -8.10 3.05 9.96
N PHE A 76 -9.42 3.25 9.88
CA PHE A 76 -10.19 4.07 10.83
C PHE A 76 -10.12 3.50 12.25
N GLU A 77 -10.40 2.21 12.43
CA GLU A 77 -10.35 1.55 13.74
C GLU A 77 -8.96 1.57 14.38
N LEU A 78 -7.91 1.68 13.57
CA LEU A 78 -6.53 1.77 14.05
C LEU A 78 -6.12 3.18 14.46
N GLN A 79 -6.87 4.22 14.07
CA GLN A 79 -6.61 5.59 14.51
C GLN A 79 -7.11 5.84 15.94
N ALA A 80 -6.67 6.97 16.51
CA ALA A 80 -7.16 7.43 17.80
C ALA A 80 -8.55 8.09 17.66
N HIS A 81 -9.60 7.35 18.00
CA HIS A 81 -10.97 7.85 18.17
C HIS A 81 -11.56 7.34 19.49
N PRO A 82 -12.64 7.94 20.04
CA PRO A 82 -13.18 7.58 21.35
C PRO A 82 -13.53 6.09 21.53
N GLU A 83 -13.97 5.45 20.45
CA GLU A 83 -14.29 4.02 20.46
C GLU A 83 -13.09 3.10 20.17
N ALA A 84 -11.93 3.66 19.84
CA ALA A 84 -10.73 2.88 19.52
C ALA A 84 -10.23 2.04 20.70
N THR A 85 -10.64 2.39 21.92
CA THR A 85 -10.40 1.63 23.16
C THR A 85 -11.11 0.27 23.15
N ARG A 86 -12.13 0.04 22.30
CA ARG A 86 -12.82 -1.25 22.21
C ARG A 86 -12.04 -2.21 21.30
N PRO A 87 -11.33 -3.20 21.85
CA PRO A 87 -10.47 -4.07 21.06
C PRO A 87 -11.22 -4.94 20.03
N GLN A 88 -12.46 -5.33 20.35
CA GLN A 88 -13.26 -6.24 19.54
C GLN A 88 -13.55 -5.66 18.16
N ARG A 89 -13.95 -4.39 18.08
CA ARG A 89 -14.31 -3.73 16.82
C ARG A 89 -13.13 -3.68 15.84
N THR A 90 -11.95 -3.36 16.35
CA THR A 90 -10.72 -3.38 15.55
C THR A 90 -10.36 -4.79 15.09
N GLN A 91 -10.48 -5.79 15.96
CA GLN A 91 -10.21 -7.19 15.60
C GLN A 91 -11.19 -7.68 14.53
N GLU A 92 -12.48 -7.40 14.69
CA GLU A 92 -13.52 -7.72 13.72
C GLU A 92 -13.24 -7.09 12.36
N ALA A 93 -12.92 -5.78 12.32
CA ALA A 93 -12.55 -5.09 11.08
C ALA A 93 -11.36 -5.75 10.39
N MET A 94 -10.31 -6.09 11.14
CA MET A 94 -9.13 -6.79 10.61
C MET A 94 -9.48 -8.18 10.07
N HIS A 95 -10.30 -8.95 10.80
CA HIS A 95 -10.76 -10.26 10.37
C HIS A 95 -11.62 -10.19 9.11
N MET A 96 -12.46 -9.16 8.97
CA MET A 96 -13.26 -8.93 7.76
C MET A 96 -12.36 -8.64 6.55
N LEU A 97 -11.42 -7.70 6.68
CA LEU A 97 -10.44 -7.42 5.63
C LEU A 97 -9.65 -8.67 5.24
N ASN A 98 -9.13 -9.39 6.24
CA ASN A 98 -8.37 -10.61 6.04
C ASN A 98 -9.19 -11.69 5.32
N SER A 99 -10.48 -11.83 5.68
CA SER A 99 -11.37 -12.81 5.06
C SER A 99 -11.71 -12.45 3.61
N ILE A 100 -11.94 -11.17 3.30
CA ILE A 100 -12.22 -10.72 1.94
C ILE A 100 -10.98 -10.88 1.03
N ILE A 101 -9.79 -10.51 1.52
CA ILE A 101 -8.53 -10.70 0.77
C ILE A 101 -8.34 -12.17 0.40
N ARG A 102 -8.63 -13.09 1.34
CA ARG A 102 -8.58 -14.54 1.10
C ARG A 102 -9.65 -15.01 0.13
N TYR A 103 -10.89 -14.57 0.33
CA TYR A 103 -12.02 -14.96 -0.50
C TYR A 103 -11.80 -14.59 -1.98
N LEU A 104 -11.24 -13.39 -2.22
CA LEU A 104 -10.91 -12.91 -3.56
C LEU A 104 -9.55 -13.44 -4.07
N ALA A 105 -8.85 -14.28 -3.31
CA ALA A 105 -7.52 -14.82 -3.64
C ALA A 105 -6.48 -13.75 -4.03
N LEU A 106 -6.56 -12.56 -3.42
CA LEU A 106 -5.73 -11.42 -3.84
C LEU A 106 -4.24 -11.62 -3.55
N THR A 107 -3.88 -12.51 -2.62
CA THR A 107 -2.47 -12.79 -2.28
C THR A 107 -1.79 -13.72 -3.29
N THR A 108 -2.53 -14.33 -4.22
CA THR A 108 -2.02 -15.31 -5.19
C THR A 108 -2.27 -14.90 -6.65
N LEU A 109 -2.56 -13.61 -6.91
CA LEU A 109 -2.90 -13.10 -8.24
C LEU A 109 -1.82 -13.36 -9.30
N ASP A 110 -0.56 -13.43 -8.88
CA ASP A 110 0.58 -13.55 -9.78
C ASP A 110 1.22 -14.96 -9.72
N VAL A 111 0.51 -15.98 -9.22
CA VAL A 111 1.04 -17.36 -9.06
C VAL A 111 1.65 -17.96 -10.34
N ALA A 112 1.11 -17.59 -11.50
CA ALA A 112 1.62 -18.03 -12.80
C ALA A 112 2.85 -17.24 -13.30
N ASN A 113 3.24 -16.16 -12.61
CA ASN A 113 4.34 -15.30 -13.02
C ASN A 113 5.68 -15.84 -12.45
N PRO A 114 6.68 -16.14 -13.29
CA PRO A 114 7.95 -16.72 -12.83
C PRO A 114 8.80 -15.77 -11.98
N ARG A 115 8.48 -14.46 -11.95
CA ARG A 115 9.20 -13.46 -11.14
C ARG A 115 8.68 -13.33 -9.72
N VAL A 116 7.54 -13.95 -9.42
CA VAL A 116 6.97 -13.96 -8.08
C VAL A 116 7.93 -14.63 -7.11
N THR A 117 8.08 -14.03 -5.94
CA THR A 117 8.79 -14.65 -4.84
C THR A 117 7.81 -15.47 -4.02
N ILE A 118 8.10 -16.75 -3.87
CA ILE A 118 7.37 -17.66 -2.99
C ILE A 118 8.17 -17.79 -1.70
N PHE A 119 7.50 -17.69 -0.56
CA PHE A 119 8.13 -17.77 0.74
C PHE A 119 7.80 -19.11 1.41
N LEU A 120 8.77 -19.67 2.12
CA LEU A 120 8.56 -20.91 2.86
C LEU A 120 7.88 -20.61 4.21
N PRO A 121 6.94 -21.47 4.65
CA PRO A 121 6.29 -21.32 5.95
C PRO A 121 7.31 -21.42 7.08
N ASN A 122 7.09 -20.64 8.14
CA ASN A 122 7.91 -20.59 9.36
C ASN A 122 9.38 -20.19 9.17
N THR A 123 9.76 -19.69 7.99
CA THR A 123 11.11 -19.18 7.74
C THR A 123 11.11 -17.66 7.61
N VAL A 124 12.26 -17.04 7.88
CA VAL A 124 12.43 -15.60 7.61
C VAL A 124 12.33 -15.37 6.10
N PRO A 125 11.47 -14.47 5.63
CA PRO A 125 11.25 -14.25 4.20
C PRO A 125 12.52 -13.71 3.54
N ARG A 126 13.07 -14.47 2.58
CA ARG A 126 14.25 -14.09 1.80
C ARG A 126 13.85 -13.79 0.36
N VAL A 127 14.41 -12.71 -0.17
CA VAL A 127 14.23 -12.31 -1.58
C VAL A 127 15.61 -12.29 -2.23
N SER A 128 15.76 -13.08 -3.29
CA SER A 128 17.00 -13.09 -4.07
C SER A 128 17.13 -11.79 -4.87
N SER A 129 18.21 -11.06 -4.63
CA SER A 129 18.59 -9.86 -5.38
C SER A 129 19.56 -10.25 -6.49
N ASN A 130 19.30 -9.81 -7.73
CA ASN A 130 20.21 -10.04 -8.85
C ASN A 130 21.28 -8.94 -8.89
N LEU A 131 22.30 -9.06 -8.04
CA LEU A 131 23.42 -8.12 -7.93
C LEU A 131 24.19 -7.92 -9.25
N HIS A 132 24.11 -8.86 -10.19
CA HIS A 132 24.85 -8.83 -11.46
C HIS A 132 24.38 -7.77 -12.48
N LEU A 133 23.22 -7.13 -12.28
CA LEU A 133 22.71 -6.05 -13.17
C LEU A 133 23.02 -4.63 -12.69
N ILE A 134 23.55 -4.46 -11.47
CA ILE A 134 23.86 -3.15 -10.89
C ILE A 134 25.25 -2.65 -11.37
N ALA A 135 26.10 -3.54 -11.88
CA ALA A 135 27.49 -3.25 -12.25
C ALA A 135 27.71 -2.81 -13.70
N ALA A 136 26.71 -2.89 -14.58
CA ALA A 136 26.87 -2.44 -15.96
C ALA A 136 26.46 -0.96 -16.09
N PRO A 137 27.38 -0.03 -16.43
CA PRO A 137 26.97 1.31 -16.81
C PRO A 137 26.01 1.20 -18.01
N PRO A 138 24.95 2.02 -18.08
CA PRO A 138 24.05 1.99 -19.23
C PRO A 138 24.88 2.29 -20.49
N ILE A 139 24.98 1.31 -21.39
CA ILE A 139 25.42 1.57 -22.76
C ILE A 139 24.41 2.56 -23.29
N ALA A 140 24.90 3.76 -23.65
CA ALA A 140 24.11 4.83 -24.23
C ALA A 140 23.49 4.34 -25.55
N SER A 141 22.35 3.65 -25.47
CA SER A 141 21.47 3.46 -26.60
C SER A 141 20.50 4.63 -26.62
N ALA A 142 20.47 5.31 -27.77
CA ALA A 142 19.75 6.55 -27.98
C ALA A 142 18.29 6.45 -27.50
N PRO A 143 17.73 7.54 -26.93
CA PRO A 143 16.33 7.56 -26.52
C PRO A 143 15.45 7.34 -27.77
N LYS A 144 14.76 6.20 -27.85
CA LYS A 144 13.60 6.08 -28.74
C LYS A 144 12.57 7.09 -28.23
N LYS A 145 12.39 8.17 -28.98
CA LYS A 145 11.33 9.15 -28.77
C LYS A 145 9.98 8.42 -28.83
N ILE A 146 9.45 8.02 -27.68
CA ILE A 146 8.03 7.73 -27.55
C ILE A 146 7.37 9.11 -27.45
N ALA A 147 6.67 9.50 -28.50
CA ALA A 147 5.94 10.75 -28.55
C ALA A 147 4.88 10.77 -27.44
N MET A 148 5.10 11.60 -26.43
CA MET A 148 4.15 11.83 -25.36
C MET A 148 3.19 12.93 -25.83
N VAL A 149 1.97 12.56 -26.21
CA VAL A 149 0.89 13.51 -26.48
C VAL A 149 0.39 14.00 -25.12
N ILE A 150 0.71 15.26 -24.81
CA ILE A 150 0.24 15.95 -23.61
C ILE A 150 -1.20 16.41 -23.88
N MET A 151 -2.18 15.74 -23.29
CA MET A 151 -3.53 16.30 -23.14
C MET A 151 -3.58 17.10 -21.83
N LEU A 152 -3.57 18.43 -21.96
CA LEU A 152 -3.88 19.37 -20.89
C LEU A 152 -5.38 19.29 -20.57
N PHE A 153 -5.71 18.84 -19.36
CA PHE A 153 -6.89 19.35 -18.65
C PHE A 153 -6.38 20.32 -17.59
N ALA A 154 -6.06 21.54 -18.03
CA ALA A 154 -5.83 22.67 -17.13
C ALA A 154 -7.15 23.44 -17.03
N ASP A 155 -7.79 23.36 -15.87
CA ASP A 155 -8.72 24.41 -15.47
C ASP A 155 -7.88 25.61 -15.03
N LYS A 156 -8.24 26.78 -15.53
CA LYS A 156 -7.50 28.02 -15.35
C LYS A 156 -7.87 28.60 -14.00
N ASP A 157 -6.90 28.69 -13.09
CA ASP A 157 -6.81 29.84 -12.20
C ASP A 157 -5.34 30.16 -11.95
N GLU A 158 -4.93 31.31 -12.45
CA GLU A 158 -3.61 31.90 -12.28
C GLU A 158 -3.51 32.58 -10.91
N ASN A 159 -2.28 32.59 -10.36
CA ASN A 159 -1.80 33.35 -9.20
C ASN A 159 -1.96 32.72 -7.81
N ILE A 160 -1.05 31.80 -7.48
CA ILE A 160 -0.48 31.72 -6.13
C ILE A 160 1.05 31.57 -6.23
N PRO A 161 1.87 32.45 -5.63
CA PRO A 161 3.32 32.31 -5.60
C PRO A 161 3.74 31.13 -4.70
N CYS A 162 4.52 30.18 -5.25
CA CYS A 162 5.21 29.15 -4.49
C CYS A 162 6.32 29.76 -3.60
N PRO A 163 6.39 29.48 -2.29
CA PRO A 163 7.62 29.70 -1.55
C PRO A 163 8.51 28.45 -1.59
N MET A 164 9.64 28.65 -2.26
CA MET A 164 11.00 28.21 -1.95
C MET A 164 11.69 27.24 -2.93
N PRO A 165 12.92 27.60 -3.39
CA PRO A 165 13.72 26.78 -4.27
C PRO A 165 14.41 25.65 -3.50
N VAL A 166 14.49 24.49 -4.15
CA VAL A 166 15.41 23.40 -3.77
C VAL A 166 16.84 23.95 -3.87
N PRO A 167 17.70 23.84 -2.84
CA PRO A 167 19.07 24.28 -2.96
C PRO A 167 19.83 23.32 -3.87
N GLU A 168 20.23 23.81 -5.04
CA GLU A 168 21.27 23.20 -5.85
C GLU A 168 22.62 23.29 -5.13
N GLN A 169 23.26 22.13 -4.99
CA GLN A 169 24.72 21.93 -4.97
C GLN A 169 25.54 22.57 -3.84
N GLY A 170 25.81 21.76 -2.81
CA GLY A 170 27.01 21.86 -1.98
C GLY A 170 27.93 20.67 -2.24
N ALA A 171 29.14 20.93 -2.72
CA ALA A 171 30.21 19.95 -2.82
C ALA A 171 30.69 19.55 -1.41
N ALA A 172 30.73 18.24 -1.11
CA ALA A 172 31.57 17.70 -0.05
C ALA A 172 31.91 16.22 -0.33
N ALA A 173 33.16 15.90 -0.07
CA ALA A 173 33.77 14.59 -0.16
C ALA A 173 33.17 13.62 0.87
N ASP A 174 32.94 12.38 0.46
CA ASP A 174 33.25 11.17 1.25
C ASP A 174 32.97 9.92 0.42
N GLY A 175 33.83 8.91 0.58
CA GLY A 175 34.01 7.73 -0.27
C GLY A 175 32.88 6.69 -0.26
N TYR A 176 31.62 7.12 -0.41
CA TYR A 176 30.56 6.20 -0.81
C TYR A 176 30.57 6.06 -2.34
N PRO A 177 30.56 4.83 -2.89
CA PRO A 177 30.37 4.66 -4.32
C PRO A 177 29.05 5.33 -4.67
N ARG A 178 29.11 6.32 -5.59
CA ARG A 178 27.90 6.88 -6.22
C ARG A 178 27.18 5.71 -6.87
N CYS A 179 26.19 5.16 -6.18
CA CYS A 179 25.25 4.23 -6.79
C CYS A 179 24.68 4.97 -8.00
N GLY A 180 25.03 4.49 -9.21
CA GLY A 180 24.57 5.09 -10.46
C GLY A 180 23.06 5.30 -10.36
N ARG A 181 22.60 6.50 -10.77
CA ARG A 181 21.20 6.97 -10.61
C ARG A 181 20.22 5.81 -10.76
N CYS A 182 19.65 5.31 -9.66
CA CYS A 182 18.59 4.31 -9.78
C CYS A 182 17.43 4.96 -10.53
N GLY A 183 16.85 4.26 -11.51
CA GLY A 183 15.77 4.79 -12.35
C GLY A 183 14.45 5.01 -11.61
N CYS A 184 14.33 4.59 -10.35
CA CYS A 184 13.10 4.66 -9.55
C CYS A 184 12.43 6.05 -9.53
N PRO A 185 13.15 7.20 -9.41
CA PRO A 185 12.52 8.52 -9.43
C PRO A 185 11.78 8.81 -10.74
N SER A 186 12.30 8.34 -11.88
CA SER A 186 11.63 8.49 -13.17
C SER A 186 10.26 7.81 -13.16
N PHE A 187 10.11 6.69 -12.44
CA PHE A 187 8.88 5.90 -12.33
C PHE A 187 8.07 6.21 -11.08
N SER A 188 8.35 7.33 -10.42
CA SER A 188 7.56 7.78 -9.28
C SER A 188 6.30 8.51 -9.74
N LEU A 189 5.24 8.42 -8.93
CA LEU A 189 3.96 9.06 -9.18
C LEU A 189 4.10 10.58 -9.27
N GLY A 190 4.90 11.20 -8.41
CA GLY A 190 5.13 12.65 -8.40
C GLY A 190 5.98 13.17 -9.56
N ASN A 191 6.63 12.29 -10.32
CA ASN A 191 7.27 12.65 -11.59
C ASN A 191 6.27 12.66 -12.75
N HIS A 192 5.33 11.72 -12.76
CA HIS A 192 4.33 11.58 -13.83
C HIS A 192 3.05 12.40 -13.61
N CYS A 193 2.72 12.69 -12.36
CA CYS A 193 1.56 13.48 -11.96
C CYS A 193 2.02 14.56 -10.99
N PRO A 194 2.50 15.72 -11.48
CA PRO A 194 3.08 16.76 -10.64
C PRO A 194 2.11 17.30 -9.58
N SER A 195 0.80 17.30 -9.87
CA SER A 195 -0.24 17.72 -8.91
C SER A 195 -0.25 16.91 -7.61
N VAL A 196 0.24 15.66 -7.64
CA VAL A 196 0.39 14.84 -6.43
C VAL A 196 1.34 15.50 -5.42
N ARG A 197 2.33 16.28 -5.86
CA ARG A 197 3.23 17.01 -4.95
C ARG A 197 2.50 18.10 -4.15
N MET A 198 1.39 18.61 -4.68
CA MET A 198 0.57 19.63 -4.03
C MET A 198 -0.52 19.01 -3.15
N ILE A 199 -1.16 17.96 -3.62
CA ILE A 199 -2.38 17.41 -2.99
C ILE A 199 -2.06 16.23 -2.05
N ALA A 200 -0.98 15.51 -2.33
CA ALA A 200 -0.71 14.20 -1.72
C ALA A 200 0.81 13.93 -1.69
N LEU A 201 1.59 14.85 -1.12
CA LEU A 201 3.07 14.83 -1.13
C LEU A 201 3.66 13.47 -0.69
N GLN A 202 3.07 12.85 0.32
CA GLN A 202 3.48 11.54 0.83
C GLN A 202 3.37 10.39 -0.20
N PHE A 203 2.53 10.56 -1.22
CA PHE A 203 2.37 9.59 -2.31
C PHE A 203 3.27 9.91 -3.51
N ALA A 204 3.99 11.04 -3.52
CA ALA A 204 4.82 11.45 -4.66
C ALA A 204 5.90 10.42 -4.99
N HIS A 205 6.38 9.66 -4.00
CA HIS A 205 7.41 8.64 -4.18
C HIS A 205 6.87 7.24 -4.42
N MET A 206 5.55 7.04 -4.51
CA MET A 206 4.96 5.75 -4.84
C MET A 206 5.22 5.37 -6.30
N PRO A 207 5.24 4.07 -6.65
CA PRO A 207 5.37 3.68 -8.05
C PRO A 207 4.21 4.25 -8.84
N MET A 208 4.52 4.84 -10.00
CA MET A 208 3.51 5.29 -10.94
C MET A 208 2.57 4.14 -11.30
N TRP A 209 1.37 4.48 -11.75
CA TRP A 209 0.53 3.47 -12.38
C TRP A 209 1.18 3.02 -13.69
N PRO A 210 1.06 1.75 -14.07
CA PRO A 210 1.46 1.29 -15.40
C PRO A 210 0.70 2.08 -16.47
N ALA A 211 1.29 3.17 -16.95
CA ALA A 211 0.66 4.12 -17.84
C ALA A 211 1.38 4.09 -19.18
N ALA A 212 0.85 3.31 -20.09
CA ALA A 212 0.90 3.66 -21.50
C ALA A 212 -0.52 3.49 -22.02
N GLU A 213 -1.09 4.57 -22.56
CA GLU A 213 -2.35 4.50 -23.30
C GLU A 213 -2.27 3.34 -24.30
N GLY A 214 -3.17 2.36 -24.15
CA GLY A 214 -3.26 1.19 -25.03
C GLY A 214 -2.31 0.02 -24.73
N ALA A 215 -1.39 0.09 -23.77
CA ALA A 215 -0.44 -1.01 -23.52
C ALA A 215 -0.90 -2.05 -22.50
N LEU A 216 -1.82 -1.70 -21.60
CA LEU A 216 -2.32 -2.59 -20.54
C LEU A 216 -3.85 -2.52 -20.51
N GLY A 217 -4.50 -3.68 -20.64
CA GLY A 217 -5.95 -3.80 -20.51
C GLY A 217 -6.42 -3.48 -19.10
N GLU A 218 -7.70 -3.17 -18.93
CA GLU A 218 -8.32 -2.87 -17.62
C GLU A 218 -8.00 -3.92 -16.54
N GLY A 219 -7.83 -5.18 -16.94
CA GLY A 219 -7.46 -6.27 -16.03
C GLY A 219 -6.07 -6.13 -15.40
N GLU A 220 -5.09 -5.55 -16.09
CA GLU A 220 -3.74 -5.34 -15.53
C GLU A 220 -3.70 -4.17 -14.56
N VAL A 221 -4.51 -3.13 -14.81
CA VAL A 221 -4.75 -2.04 -13.85
C VAL A 221 -5.41 -2.60 -12.60
N LEU A 222 -6.44 -3.44 -12.75
CA LEU A 222 -7.14 -4.06 -11.62
C LEU A 222 -6.22 -5.00 -10.82
N LYS A 223 -5.34 -5.75 -11.48
CA LYS A 223 -4.31 -6.55 -10.79
C LYS A 223 -3.37 -5.66 -10.00
N GLU A 224 -2.86 -4.58 -10.58
CA GLU A 224 -1.97 -3.65 -9.87
C GLU A 224 -2.67 -2.95 -8.70
N GLU A 225 -3.93 -2.56 -8.86
CA GLU A 225 -4.78 -2.04 -7.79
C GLU A 225 -4.91 -3.06 -6.65
N SER A 226 -5.19 -4.31 -6.99
CA SER A 226 -5.32 -5.41 -6.03
C SER A 226 -3.99 -5.71 -5.30
N ARG A 227 -2.85 -5.70 -6.02
CA ARG A 227 -1.51 -5.85 -5.40
C ARG A 227 -1.27 -4.75 -4.38
N ARG A 228 -1.52 -3.49 -4.76
CA ARG A 228 -1.34 -2.33 -3.87
C ARG A 228 -2.22 -2.42 -2.65
N LEU A 229 -3.48 -2.84 -2.80
CA LEU A 229 -4.40 -3.05 -1.68
C LEU A 229 -3.87 -4.12 -0.70
N VAL A 230 -3.41 -5.26 -1.21
CA VAL A 230 -2.84 -6.33 -0.38
C VAL A 230 -1.61 -5.82 0.37
N TRP A 231 -0.62 -5.25 -0.34
CA TRP A 231 0.60 -4.75 0.29
C TRP A 231 0.32 -3.61 1.28
N ALA A 232 -0.62 -2.71 0.97
CA ALA A 232 -1.05 -1.67 1.89
C ALA A 232 -1.72 -2.27 3.14
N SER A 233 -2.49 -3.34 3.00
CA SER A 233 -3.12 -4.06 4.12
C SER A 233 -2.07 -4.70 5.04
N VAL A 234 -1.02 -5.30 4.46
CA VAL A 234 0.12 -5.81 5.23
C VAL A 234 0.76 -4.68 6.01
N VAL A 235 1.15 -3.60 5.35
CA VAL A 235 1.75 -2.42 5.99
C VAL A 235 0.87 -1.90 7.12
N LEU A 236 -0.43 -1.75 6.87
CA LEU A 236 -1.40 -1.24 7.82
C LEU A 236 -1.45 -2.08 9.10
N VAL A 237 -1.60 -3.40 8.96
CA VAL A 237 -1.67 -4.32 10.10
C VAL A 237 -0.32 -4.42 10.81
N THR A 238 0.78 -4.51 10.06
CA THR A 238 2.12 -4.62 10.65
C THR A 238 2.50 -3.38 11.43
N THR A 239 2.23 -2.19 10.91
CA THR A 239 2.68 -0.93 11.50
C THR A 239 1.69 -0.43 12.54
N LEU A 240 0.49 -0.03 12.11
CA LEU A 240 -0.53 0.56 12.97
C LEU A 240 -1.16 -0.49 13.89
N GLY A 241 -1.34 -1.73 13.42
CA GLY A 241 -1.80 -2.83 14.28
C GLY A 241 -0.83 -3.07 15.44
N SER A 242 0.48 -3.23 15.16
CA SER A 242 1.47 -3.43 16.22
C SER A 242 1.65 -2.21 17.13
N ALA A 243 1.55 -0.99 16.59
CA ALA A 243 1.57 0.22 17.40
C ALA A 243 0.38 0.27 18.36
N LYS A 244 -0.80 -0.13 17.90
CA LYS A 244 -1.99 -0.25 18.76
C LYS A 244 -1.81 -1.33 19.83
N VAL A 245 -1.08 -2.43 19.54
CA VAL A 245 -0.80 -3.50 20.54
C VAL A 245 0.02 -2.93 21.66
N MET A 246 1.03 -2.16 21.30
CA MET A 246 1.88 -1.49 22.25
C MET A 246 1.12 -0.44 23.06
N ALA A 247 0.29 0.40 22.42
CA ALA A 247 -0.49 1.43 23.09
C ALA A 247 -1.54 0.85 24.05
N MET A 248 -2.08 -0.34 23.74
CA MET A 248 -3.10 -1.03 24.53
C MET A 248 -2.49 -2.13 25.42
N ALA A 249 -1.16 -2.12 25.63
CA ALA A 249 -0.48 -3.11 26.45
C ALA A 249 -1.09 -3.17 27.87
N GLY A 250 -1.34 -4.38 28.37
CA GLY A 250 -1.97 -4.59 29.69
C GLY A 250 -3.49 -4.54 29.69
N THR A 251 -4.15 -4.15 28.60
CA THR A 251 -5.62 -4.22 28.47
C THR A 251 -6.11 -5.59 27.96
N GLY A 252 -5.20 -6.55 27.78
CA GLY A 252 -5.49 -7.87 27.22
C GLY A 252 -5.67 -7.87 25.69
N TRP A 253 -5.37 -6.76 25.01
CA TRP A 253 -5.38 -6.74 23.55
C TRP A 253 -4.17 -7.47 22.97
N ASP A 254 -4.44 -8.48 22.13
CA ASP A 254 -3.44 -9.17 21.33
C ASP A 254 -3.89 -9.20 19.86
N LEU A 255 -2.93 -9.07 18.96
CA LEU A 255 -3.16 -9.16 17.54
C LEU A 255 -3.19 -10.64 17.16
N GLN A 256 -4.38 -11.18 16.93
CA GLN A 256 -4.54 -12.57 16.48
C GLN A 256 -3.84 -12.80 15.14
N PRO A 257 -3.33 -14.01 14.88
CA PRO A 257 -2.54 -14.26 13.67
C PRO A 257 -3.48 -14.17 12.46
N LEU A 258 -3.22 -13.19 11.59
CA LEU A 258 -3.97 -12.98 10.36
C LEU A 258 -3.28 -13.70 9.20
N TRP A 259 -4.07 -14.15 8.23
CA TRP A 259 -3.56 -14.80 7.00
C TRP A 259 -2.57 -13.90 6.27
N ILE A 260 -2.86 -12.61 6.19
CA ILE A 260 -2.00 -11.62 5.54
C ILE A 260 -0.67 -11.37 6.28
N GLN A 261 -0.48 -11.85 7.51
CA GLN A 261 0.78 -11.71 8.23
C GLN A 261 1.79 -12.82 7.92
N ASP A 262 1.35 -13.93 7.32
CA ASP A 262 2.25 -15.01 6.96
C ASP A 262 2.73 -14.87 5.51
N PRO A 263 4.03 -14.60 5.26
CA PRO A 263 4.59 -14.49 3.92
C PRO A 263 4.39 -15.75 3.07
N SER A 264 4.20 -16.94 3.67
CA SER A 264 3.97 -18.18 2.91
C SER A 264 2.67 -18.16 2.08
N ASN A 265 1.74 -17.28 2.42
CA ASN A 265 0.46 -17.11 1.73
C ASN A 265 0.52 -16.24 0.47
N TYR A 266 1.73 -15.82 0.07
CA TYR A 266 1.92 -14.86 -1.01
C TYR A 266 2.54 -15.52 -2.24
N ALA A 267 1.85 -15.32 -3.35
CA ALA A 267 2.38 -15.46 -4.70
C ALA A 267 2.01 -14.18 -5.48
N LEU A 268 2.64 -13.08 -5.07
CA LEU A 268 2.27 -11.71 -5.45
C LEU A 268 3.53 -10.89 -5.77
N LEU A 269 3.50 -10.12 -6.86
CA LEU A 269 4.56 -9.19 -7.20
C LEU A 269 4.60 -8.02 -6.21
N PHE A 270 5.79 -7.48 -5.90
CA PHE A 270 5.88 -6.24 -5.12
C PHE A 270 5.36 -5.03 -5.93
N PRO A 271 4.97 -3.93 -5.27
CA PRO A 271 4.54 -2.73 -5.97
C PRO A 271 5.62 -2.21 -6.92
N GLY A 272 5.22 -1.87 -8.15
CA GLY A 272 6.13 -1.37 -9.18
C GLY A 272 6.91 -2.45 -9.95
N GLU A 273 6.83 -3.72 -9.58
CA GLU A 273 7.53 -4.80 -10.31
C GLU A 273 6.97 -5.07 -11.71
N CYS A 274 5.70 -4.74 -11.92
CA CYS A 274 5.06 -4.76 -13.24
C CYS A 274 5.67 -3.69 -14.18
N LEU A 275 6.25 -2.60 -13.65
CA LEU A 275 6.86 -1.54 -14.45
C LEU A 275 8.20 -1.96 -15.05
N ALA A 276 8.92 -2.89 -14.40
CA ALA A 276 10.20 -3.40 -14.90
C ALA A 276 10.06 -4.19 -16.23
N ASP A 277 8.89 -4.78 -16.50
CA ASP A 277 8.61 -5.51 -17.75
C ASP A 277 8.43 -4.59 -18.97
N GLN A 278 8.30 -3.28 -18.78
CA GLN A 278 8.10 -2.32 -19.86
C GLN A 278 9.40 -1.98 -20.64
N GLY A 279 10.44 -2.82 -20.53
CA GLY A 279 11.72 -2.63 -21.22
C GLY A 279 12.50 -1.41 -20.73
N VAL A 280 12.22 -0.99 -19.49
CA VAL A 280 12.74 0.26 -18.94
C VAL A 280 14.18 0.06 -18.45
N VAL A 281 15.12 0.57 -19.23
CA VAL A 281 16.55 0.62 -18.86
C VAL A 281 16.73 1.50 -17.62
N GLY A 282 17.31 0.94 -16.56
CA GLY A 282 17.77 1.69 -15.39
C GLY A 282 16.90 1.59 -14.14
N VAL A 283 15.72 0.97 -14.18
CA VAL A 283 15.06 0.52 -12.94
C VAL A 283 15.91 -0.63 -12.40
N ALA A 284 16.40 -0.52 -11.16
CA ALA A 284 17.10 -1.61 -10.49
C ALA A 284 16.28 -2.90 -10.68
N SER A 285 16.94 -4.07 -10.81
CA SER A 285 16.23 -5.36 -10.99
C SER A 285 15.00 -5.36 -10.08
N SER A 286 13.84 -5.77 -10.58
CA SER A 286 12.52 -5.50 -9.96
C SER A 286 12.47 -5.59 -8.40
N LYS A 287 13.26 -6.52 -7.82
CA LYS A 287 13.42 -6.83 -6.39
C LYS A 287 14.38 -5.91 -5.60
N ASP A 288 15.07 -5.03 -6.30
CA ASP A 288 16.11 -4.09 -5.87
C ASP A 288 15.64 -2.63 -5.98
N SER A 289 14.35 -2.43 -6.29
CA SER A 289 13.72 -1.11 -6.22
C SER A 289 13.50 -0.67 -4.76
N VAL A 290 13.37 0.64 -4.53
CA VAL A 290 13.06 1.19 -3.21
C VAL A 290 11.71 0.68 -2.67
N TRP A 291 10.75 0.41 -3.55
CA TRP A 291 9.44 -0.13 -3.19
C TRP A 291 9.52 -1.59 -2.76
N ALA A 292 10.30 -2.41 -3.49
CA ALA A 292 10.56 -3.79 -3.09
C ALA A 292 11.33 -3.84 -1.76
N LEU A 293 12.29 -2.95 -1.55
CA LEU A 293 13.01 -2.83 -0.27
C LEU A 293 12.05 -2.52 0.89
N TYR A 294 11.12 -1.58 0.69
CA TYR A 294 10.12 -1.24 1.70
C TYR A 294 9.24 -2.45 2.06
N MET A 295 8.75 -3.19 1.07
CA MET A 295 7.94 -4.38 1.33
C MET A 295 8.73 -5.49 2.02
N ARG A 296 10.00 -5.69 1.66
CA ARG A 296 10.90 -6.62 2.35
C ARG A 296 11.12 -6.25 3.81
N ALA A 297 11.26 -4.96 4.12
CA ALA A 297 11.40 -4.48 5.49
C ALA A 297 10.13 -4.75 6.31
N VAL A 298 8.95 -4.55 5.72
CA VAL A 298 7.66 -4.86 6.36
C VAL A 298 7.50 -6.36 6.61
N LEU A 299 7.88 -7.21 5.64
CA LEU A 299 7.88 -8.66 5.80
C LEU A 299 8.84 -9.13 6.91
N LEU A 300 10.02 -8.53 6.99
CA LEU A 300 10.97 -8.80 8.07
C LEU A 300 10.40 -8.37 9.43
N TRP A 301 9.76 -7.20 9.51
CA TRP A 301 9.07 -6.76 10.72
C TRP A 301 8.01 -7.79 11.14
N ASN A 302 7.15 -8.24 10.23
CA ASN A 302 6.17 -9.31 10.52
C ASN A 302 6.81 -10.59 11.06
N ALA A 303 7.92 -11.04 10.47
CA ALA A 303 8.65 -12.20 10.97
C ALA A 303 9.15 -11.99 12.40
N CYS A 304 9.73 -10.82 12.71
CA CYS A 304 10.17 -10.47 14.06
C CYS A 304 9.02 -10.46 15.07
N LEU A 305 7.85 -9.94 14.70
CA LEU A 305 6.66 -9.93 15.57
C LEU A 305 6.15 -11.34 15.85
N ARG A 306 6.14 -12.21 14.83
CA ARG A 306 5.78 -13.62 14.98
C ARG A 306 6.74 -14.34 15.92
N MET A 307 8.05 -14.22 15.68
CA MET A 307 9.07 -14.82 16.54
C MET A 307 8.94 -14.37 18.00
N ARG A 308 8.66 -13.06 18.23
CA ARG A 308 8.43 -12.53 19.57
C ARG A 308 7.19 -13.14 20.22
N ARG A 309 6.12 -13.32 19.46
CA ARG A 309 4.88 -13.95 19.94
C ARG A 309 5.08 -15.43 20.26
N ASP A 310 5.75 -16.16 19.38
CA ASP A 310 6.04 -17.59 19.55
C ASP A 310 6.91 -17.82 20.79
N ALA A 311 7.92 -16.97 21.00
CA ALA A 311 8.73 -16.96 22.21
C ALA A 311 7.89 -16.68 23.48
N ALA A 312 6.95 -15.73 23.42
CA ALA A 312 6.04 -15.44 24.53
C ALA A 312 5.05 -16.59 24.79
N ALA A 313 4.66 -17.35 23.77
CA ALA A 313 3.79 -18.52 23.85
C ALA A 313 4.52 -19.81 24.29
N GLY A 314 5.84 -19.75 24.50
CA GLY A 314 6.65 -20.92 24.88
C GLY A 314 6.88 -21.91 23.73
N VAL A 315 6.64 -21.51 22.47
CA VAL A 315 6.92 -22.33 21.30
C VAL A 315 8.42 -22.26 21.03
N THR A 316 9.15 -23.31 21.38
CA THR A 316 10.59 -23.40 21.07
C THR A 316 10.79 -23.69 19.59
N MET A 317 11.61 -22.87 18.91
CA MET A 317 12.03 -23.14 17.53
C MET A 317 12.68 -24.53 17.43
N PRO A 318 12.37 -25.32 16.38
CA PRO A 318 13.02 -26.61 16.14
C PRO A 318 14.54 -26.43 16.07
N GLU A 319 15.31 -27.38 16.62
CA GLU A 319 16.78 -27.33 16.72
C GLU A 319 17.49 -27.14 15.36
N ALA A 320 16.82 -27.42 14.24
CA ALA A 320 17.33 -27.24 12.88
C ALA A 320 17.55 -25.78 12.45
N GLU A 321 17.00 -24.80 13.17
CA GLU A 321 17.08 -23.36 12.83
C GLU A 321 18.02 -22.56 13.75
N ARG A 322 18.76 -23.23 14.65
CA ARG A 322 19.76 -22.58 15.53
C ARG A 322 21.15 -22.39 14.89
N ALA A 323 21.34 -22.73 13.62
CA ALA A 323 22.63 -22.68 12.92
C ALA A 323 22.68 -21.60 11.83
#